data_AF-A0A1F3CQF4-F1
#
_entry.id   AF-A0A1F3CQF4-F1
#
_cell.length_a   1.000
_cell.length_b   1.000
_cell.length_c   1.000
_cell.angle_alpha   90.00
_cell.angle_beta   90.00
_cell.angle_gamma   90.00
#
_symmetry.space_group_name_H-M   'P 1'
#
loop_
_entity.id
_entity.type
_entity.pdbx_description
1 polymer ?
#
loop_
_entity_poly.entity_id
_entity_poly.type
_entity_poly.pdbx_seq_one_letter_code
_entity_poly.pdbx_strand_id
1 'polypeptide(L)'
;MRLFLFKFFKIKAVVSLPQITFEPFTSTKTSLLFAQKKTSTEVVEWNTTWDKYRSEWGKLNTRINNYVSVLVKGEKKEKYPSIKDDNETLIRTNIKRFLKDYLEPKDEGLPIKDLLIKYESEIASVSEIDKDVIDLFGQCNTWWIFGEAAKHFNDSIFMAEAENVGYKRTKRGPKPMPNDLFDIEAAPLFLDTDSVLQYFTNIIKDLKALVSESEKVVSLRKKKNADKEDKWNKNGNDDKELEKEEKKLESLKVAFKQAEDDKTKVTATVKKYYNENKLKEKFRERTNKELVDIFSTGILNQWKSDDVLLRNKEKIKILDHFRQTVKWE
;
A
#
# COMPACT_ATOMS: atom_id res chain seq x y z
N MET A 1 -22.05 2.48 -12.11
CA MET A 1 -20.98 2.86 -11.15
C MET A 1 -19.57 2.93 -11.77
N ARG A 2 -19.06 1.92 -12.51
CA ARG A 2 -17.70 1.98 -13.11
C ARG A 2 -17.49 3.14 -14.10
N LEU A 3 -18.42 3.32 -15.04
CA LEU A 3 -18.36 4.41 -16.01
C LEU A 3 -18.36 5.80 -15.36
N PHE A 4 -19.09 5.94 -14.24
CA PHE A 4 -19.06 7.17 -13.45
C PHE A 4 -17.65 7.46 -12.93
N LEU A 5 -16.96 6.45 -12.39
CA LEU A 5 -15.57 6.61 -11.95
C LEU A 5 -14.67 7.03 -13.10
N PHE A 6 -14.76 6.37 -14.27
CA PHE A 6 -13.93 6.73 -15.43
C PHE A 6 -14.26 8.12 -16.01
N LYS A 7 -15.50 8.59 -15.91
CA LYS A 7 -15.89 9.94 -16.35
C LYS A 7 -15.30 11.02 -15.46
N PHE A 8 -15.32 10.84 -14.15
CA PHE A 8 -14.99 11.90 -13.19
C PHE A 8 -13.64 11.76 -12.50
N PHE A 9 -12.98 10.61 -12.61
CA PHE A 9 -11.72 10.33 -11.94
C PHE A 9 -10.71 9.69 -12.88
N LYS A 10 -9.43 10.03 -12.68
CA LYS A 10 -8.29 9.27 -13.18
C LYS A 10 -8.03 8.14 -12.18
N ILE A 11 -8.14 6.89 -12.62
CA ILE A 11 -7.79 5.75 -11.78
C ILE A 11 -6.26 5.65 -11.77
N LYS A 12 -5.65 5.90 -10.62
CA LYS A 12 -4.18 5.98 -10.49
C LYS A 12 -3.59 4.65 -10.02
N ALA A 13 -4.31 3.92 -9.17
CA ALA A 13 -3.88 2.61 -8.74
C ALA A 13 -5.01 1.70 -8.24
N VAL A 14 -4.75 0.40 -8.31
CA VAL A 14 -5.53 -0.65 -7.67
C VAL A 14 -4.56 -1.57 -6.92
N VAL A 15 -4.71 -1.67 -5.59
CA VAL A 15 -3.93 -2.59 -4.76
C VAL A 15 -4.85 -3.66 -4.19
N SER A 16 -4.70 -4.89 -4.67
CA SER A 16 -5.47 -6.03 -4.17
C SER A 16 -4.93 -6.51 -2.83
N LEU A 17 -5.84 -6.77 -1.88
CA LEU A 17 -5.52 -7.26 -0.55
C LEU A 17 -5.86 -8.76 -0.44
N PRO A 18 -5.15 -9.50 0.41
CA PRO A 18 -5.41 -10.91 0.63
C PRO A 18 -6.75 -11.10 1.36
N GLN A 19 -7.38 -12.25 1.17
CA GLN A 19 -8.71 -12.56 1.74
C GLN A 19 -8.75 -12.45 3.27
N ILE A 20 -7.64 -12.77 3.93
CA ILE A 20 -7.48 -12.75 5.38
C ILE A 20 -7.50 -11.35 6.01
N THR A 21 -7.44 -10.28 5.19
CA THR A 21 -7.24 -8.90 5.67
C THR A 21 -8.30 -8.46 6.66
N PHE A 22 -9.55 -8.86 6.47
CA PHE A 22 -10.68 -8.44 7.31
C PHE A 22 -11.31 -9.58 8.11
N GLU A 23 -10.64 -10.73 8.20
CA GLU A 23 -11.09 -11.81 9.07
C GLU A 23 -11.01 -11.40 10.56
N PRO A 24 -11.98 -11.82 11.39
CA PRO A 24 -13.08 -12.73 11.11
C PRO A 24 -14.38 -12.03 10.66
N PHE A 25 -14.36 -10.72 10.39
CA PHE A 25 -15.58 -9.98 10.05
C PHE A 25 -16.08 -10.33 8.65
N THR A 26 -15.14 -10.47 7.70
CA THR A 26 -15.44 -10.96 6.36
C THR A 26 -14.22 -11.61 5.72
N SER A 27 -14.47 -12.63 4.90
CA SER A 27 -13.51 -13.26 4.01
C SER A 27 -13.67 -12.75 2.57
N THR A 28 -14.22 -11.56 2.36
CA THR A 28 -14.36 -10.99 1.01
C THR A 28 -13.02 -10.41 0.54
N LYS A 29 -12.55 -10.82 -0.64
CA LYS A 29 -11.38 -10.21 -1.30
C LYS A 29 -11.68 -8.73 -1.56
N THR A 30 -10.80 -7.87 -1.08
CA THR A 30 -10.97 -6.41 -1.13
C THR A 30 -9.77 -5.78 -1.81
N SER A 31 -9.94 -4.63 -2.44
CA SER A 31 -8.86 -3.86 -3.05
C SER A 31 -8.96 -2.39 -2.63
N LEU A 32 -7.81 -1.72 -2.56
CA LEU A 32 -7.71 -0.28 -2.39
C LEU A 32 -7.70 0.37 -3.78
N LEU A 33 -8.67 1.25 -4.02
CA LEU A 33 -8.76 2.05 -5.24
C LEU A 33 -8.26 3.46 -4.97
N PHE A 34 -7.25 3.89 -5.72
CA PHE A 34 -6.72 5.24 -5.67
C PHE A 34 -7.15 5.99 -6.93
N ALA A 35 -7.91 7.07 -6.74
CA ALA A 35 -8.51 7.82 -7.82
C ALA A 35 -8.30 9.33 -7.59
N GLN A 36 -7.85 10.04 -8.62
CA GLN A 36 -7.72 11.49 -8.61
C GLN A 36 -8.92 12.10 -9.34
N LYS A 37 -9.57 13.10 -8.75
CA LYS A 37 -10.67 13.82 -9.41
C LYS A 37 -10.13 14.50 -10.68
N LYS A 38 -10.84 14.32 -11.80
CA LYS A 38 -10.56 15.03 -13.04
C LYS A 38 -10.86 16.52 -12.90
N THR A 39 -10.07 17.33 -13.60
CA THR A 39 -10.33 18.76 -13.75
C THR A 39 -11.57 18.98 -14.63
N SER A 40 -12.16 20.18 -14.57
CA SER A 40 -13.31 20.52 -15.41
C SER A 40 -13.01 20.37 -16.90
N THR A 41 -11.79 20.73 -17.32
CA THR A 41 -11.33 20.61 -18.71
C THR A 41 -11.25 19.15 -19.16
N GLU A 42 -10.76 18.26 -18.31
CA GLU A 42 -10.70 16.82 -18.61
C GLU A 42 -12.08 16.18 -18.70
N VAL A 43 -13.05 16.63 -17.87
CA VAL A 43 -14.43 16.15 -17.97
C VAL A 43 -15.07 16.62 -19.28
N VAL A 44 -14.78 17.83 -19.74
CA VAL A 44 -15.25 18.34 -21.05
C VAL A 44 -14.63 17.54 -22.19
N GLU A 45 -13.33 17.25 -22.14
CA GLU A 45 -12.66 16.39 -23.12
C GLU A 45 -13.30 14.99 -23.14
N TRP A 46 -13.55 14.42 -21.96
CA TRP A 46 -14.23 13.12 -21.83
C TRP A 46 -15.60 13.12 -22.48
N ASN A 47 -16.44 14.12 -22.21
CA ASN A 47 -17.77 14.22 -22.82
C ASN A 47 -17.68 14.38 -24.34
N THR A 48 -16.74 15.18 -24.83
CA THR A 48 -16.54 15.40 -26.27
C THR A 48 -16.14 14.10 -26.97
N THR A 49 -15.19 13.36 -26.40
CA THR A 49 -14.77 12.05 -26.91
C THR A 49 -15.91 11.03 -26.84
N TRP A 50 -16.68 11.03 -25.75
CA TRP A 50 -17.85 10.17 -25.61
C TRP A 50 -18.90 10.44 -26.69
N ASP A 51 -19.28 11.70 -26.89
CA ASP A 51 -20.31 12.10 -27.86
C ASP A 51 -19.91 11.80 -29.30
N LYS A 52 -18.61 11.94 -29.62
CA LYS A 52 -18.06 11.51 -30.91
C LYS A 52 -18.35 10.03 -31.17
N TYR A 53 -17.98 9.15 -30.24
CA TYR A 53 -18.17 7.71 -30.40
C TYR A 53 -19.63 7.28 -30.26
N ARG A 54 -20.44 8.02 -29.50
CA ARG A 54 -21.89 7.83 -29.43
C ARG A 54 -22.55 8.07 -30.79
N SER A 55 -22.19 9.17 -31.45
CA SER A 55 -22.65 9.51 -32.81
C SER A 55 -22.21 8.46 -33.83
N GLU A 56 -20.95 7.99 -33.75
CA GLU A 56 -20.44 6.90 -34.59
C GLU A 56 -21.22 5.60 -34.39
N TRP A 57 -21.37 5.14 -33.14
CA TRP A 57 -22.14 3.95 -32.79
C TRP A 57 -23.58 4.06 -33.30
N GLY A 58 -24.26 5.18 -33.06
CA GLY A 58 -25.65 5.36 -33.48
C GLY A 58 -25.84 5.24 -35.01
N LYS A 59 -24.90 5.78 -35.79
CA LYS A 59 -24.89 5.65 -37.25
C LYS A 59 -24.64 4.20 -37.68
N LEU A 60 -23.66 3.53 -37.08
CA LEU A 60 -23.36 2.13 -37.36
C LEU A 60 -24.54 1.24 -36.99
N ASN A 61 -25.07 1.38 -35.78
CA ASN A 61 -26.21 0.62 -35.28
C ASN A 61 -27.41 0.70 -36.22
N THR A 62 -27.75 1.91 -36.68
CA THR A 62 -28.82 2.12 -37.67
C THR A 62 -28.52 1.39 -38.98
N ARG A 63 -27.29 1.50 -39.50
CA ARG A 63 -26.89 0.85 -40.75
C ARG A 63 -26.92 -0.67 -40.65
N ILE A 64 -26.35 -1.24 -39.59
CA ILE A 64 -26.30 -2.70 -39.38
C ILE A 64 -27.72 -3.29 -39.29
N ASN A 65 -28.61 -2.68 -38.51
CA ASN A 65 -30.00 -3.14 -38.42
C ASN A 65 -30.74 -3.02 -39.77
N ASN A 66 -30.43 -2.00 -40.56
CA ASN A 66 -30.99 -1.86 -41.91
C ASN A 66 -30.41 -2.90 -42.88
N TYR A 67 -29.12 -3.27 -42.77
CA TYR A 67 -28.54 -4.37 -43.54
C TYR A 67 -29.20 -5.70 -43.20
N VAL A 68 -29.43 -5.99 -41.91
CA VAL A 68 -30.16 -7.19 -41.47
C VAL A 68 -31.57 -7.20 -42.08
N SER A 69 -32.28 -6.07 -42.02
CA SER A 69 -33.65 -5.97 -42.55
C SER A 69 -33.71 -6.23 -44.07
N VAL A 70 -32.79 -5.67 -44.85
CA VAL A 70 -32.78 -5.85 -46.31
C VAL A 70 -32.19 -7.20 -46.74
N LEU A 71 -31.02 -7.58 -46.22
CA LEU A 71 -30.26 -8.73 -46.72
C LEU A 71 -30.65 -10.05 -46.08
N VAL A 72 -31.09 -10.04 -44.82
CA VAL A 72 -31.51 -11.25 -44.09
C VAL A 72 -33.03 -11.41 -44.15
N LYS A 73 -33.79 -10.36 -43.82
CA LYS A 73 -35.27 -10.41 -43.78
C LYS A 73 -35.95 -10.15 -45.13
N GLY A 74 -35.21 -9.71 -46.14
CA GLY A 74 -35.72 -9.51 -47.50
C GLY A 74 -36.57 -8.25 -47.68
N GLU A 75 -36.41 -7.24 -46.82
CA GLU A 75 -37.11 -5.97 -46.97
C GLU A 75 -36.60 -5.14 -48.16
N LYS A 76 -37.46 -4.25 -48.68
CA LYS A 76 -37.14 -3.38 -49.82
C LYS A 76 -36.11 -2.30 -49.43
N LYS A 77 -35.00 -2.21 -50.18
CA LYS A 77 -33.89 -1.28 -49.91
C LYS A 77 -34.33 0.19 -49.89
N GLU A 78 -35.35 0.53 -50.67
CA GLU A 78 -35.88 1.90 -50.81
C GLU A 78 -36.45 2.46 -49.51
N LYS A 79 -36.86 1.59 -48.57
CA LYS A 79 -37.35 2.01 -47.25
C LYS A 79 -36.26 2.53 -46.33
N TYR A 80 -34.99 2.32 -46.66
CA TYR A 80 -33.85 2.60 -45.77
C TYR A 80 -32.85 3.58 -46.40
N PRO A 81 -33.13 4.90 -46.36
CA PRO A 81 -32.27 5.92 -46.96
C PRO A 81 -30.81 5.87 -46.46
N SER A 82 -30.59 5.45 -45.22
CA SER A 82 -29.27 5.41 -44.60
C SER A 82 -28.29 4.43 -45.25
N ILE A 83 -28.78 3.48 -46.06
CA ILE A 83 -28.00 2.43 -46.73
C ILE A 83 -28.20 2.43 -48.25
N LYS A 84 -28.91 3.43 -48.80
CA LYS A 84 -29.31 3.47 -50.21
C LYS A 84 -28.11 3.34 -51.15
N ASP A 85 -27.05 4.09 -50.86
CA ASP A 85 -25.85 4.22 -51.69
C ASP A 85 -24.68 3.33 -51.20
N ASP A 86 -24.93 2.46 -50.22
CA ASP A 86 -23.89 1.59 -49.68
C ASP A 86 -23.57 0.45 -50.65
N ASN A 87 -22.28 0.26 -50.92
CA ASN A 87 -21.72 -0.85 -51.69
C ASN A 87 -21.18 -1.97 -50.78
N GLU A 88 -20.81 -3.12 -51.38
CA GLU A 88 -20.36 -4.29 -50.63
C GLU A 88 -19.18 -3.99 -49.70
N THR A 89 -18.18 -3.25 -50.19
CA THR A 89 -16.98 -2.88 -49.42
C THR A 89 -17.33 -2.04 -48.19
N LEU A 90 -18.22 -1.06 -48.33
CA LEU A 90 -18.66 -0.20 -47.24
C LEU A 90 -19.47 -1.00 -46.21
N ILE A 91 -20.34 -1.90 -46.66
CA ILE A 91 -21.13 -2.77 -45.76
C ILE A 91 -20.18 -3.62 -44.91
N ARG A 92 -19.20 -4.29 -45.53
CA ARG A 92 -18.19 -5.09 -44.81
C ARG A 92 -17.40 -4.25 -43.81
N THR A 93 -17.03 -3.03 -44.20
CA THR A 93 -16.31 -2.09 -43.33
C THR A 93 -17.15 -1.72 -42.11
N ASN A 94 -18.43 -1.41 -42.30
CA ASN A 94 -19.34 -1.08 -41.22
C ASN A 94 -19.57 -2.26 -40.27
N ILE A 95 -19.77 -3.48 -40.81
CA ILE A 95 -19.90 -4.70 -39.99
C ILE A 95 -18.63 -4.91 -39.16
N LYS A 96 -17.46 -4.79 -39.78
CA LYS A 96 -16.17 -4.94 -39.09
C LYS A 96 -15.98 -3.90 -37.98
N ARG A 97 -16.32 -2.65 -38.24
CA ARG A 97 -16.21 -1.58 -37.25
C ARG A 97 -17.22 -1.74 -36.10
N PHE A 98 -18.42 -2.23 -36.38
CA PHE A 98 -19.46 -2.43 -35.37
C PHE A 98 -19.15 -3.62 -34.45
N LEU A 99 -18.77 -4.75 -35.02
CA LEU A 99 -18.52 -6.00 -34.30
C LEU A 99 -17.11 -6.10 -33.68
N LYS A 100 -16.11 -5.37 -34.20
CA LYS A 100 -14.76 -5.32 -33.63
C LYS A 100 -14.21 -6.73 -33.33
N ASP A 101 -13.89 -7.01 -32.07
CA ASP A 101 -13.26 -8.25 -31.60
C ASP A 101 -14.19 -9.47 -31.63
N TYR A 102 -15.50 -9.29 -31.90
CA TYR A 102 -16.42 -10.41 -32.12
C TYR A 102 -16.13 -11.13 -33.45
N LEU A 103 -15.55 -10.45 -34.45
CA LEU A 103 -15.26 -11.07 -35.74
C LEU A 103 -14.02 -11.96 -35.69
N GLU A 104 -14.16 -13.21 -36.11
CA GLU A 104 -13.03 -14.13 -36.24
C GLU A 104 -12.35 -13.92 -37.61
N PRO A 105 -11.01 -13.97 -37.71
CA PRO A 105 -10.30 -13.75 -38.99
C PRO A 105 -10.72 -14.70 -40.12
N LYS A 106 -11.16 -15.92 -39.78
CA LYS A 106 -11.61 -16.93 -40.75
C LYS A 106 -12.93 -16.56 -41.45
N ASP A 107 -13.68 -15.61 -40.90
CA ASP A 107 -15.00 -15.22 -41.39
C ASP A 107 -14.96 -14.02 -42.35
N GLU A 108 -13.79 -13.40 -42.56
CA GLU A 108 -13.66 -12.23 -43.44
C GLU A 108 -14.10 -12.52 -44.89
N GLY A 109 -13.97 -13.78 -45.33
CA GLY A 109 -14.37 -14.23 -46.67
C GLY A 109 -15.85 -14.61 -46.82
N LEU A 110 -16.64 -14.64 -45.73
CA LEU A 110 -18.05 -15.05 -45.82
C LEU A 110 -18.86 -14.05 -46.66
N PRO A 111 -19.90 -14.52 -47.40
CA PRO A 111 -20.90 -13.63 -47.97
C PRO A 111 -21.54 -12.77 -46.88
N ILE A 112 -21.84 -11.50 -47.18
CA ILE A 112 -22.37 -10.55 -46.17
C ILE A 112 -23.61 -11.09 -45.47
N LYS A 113 -24.52 -11.72 -46.22
CA LYS A 113 -25.74 -12.29 -45.64
C LYS A 113 -25.43 -13.36 -44.59
N ASP A 114 -24.50 -14.26 -44.90
CA ASP A 114 -24.10 -15.33 -44.00
C ASP A 114 -23.36 -14.77 -42.78
N LEU A 115 -22.57 -13.72 -42.97
CA LEU A 115 -21.91 -13.00 -41.89
C LEU A 115 -22.92 -12.36 -40.93
N LEU A 116 -23.95 -11.69 -41.45
CA LEU A 116 -25.01 -11.08 -40.64
C LEU A 116 -25.85 -12.12 -39.89
N ILE A 117 -26.10 -13.28 -40.50
CA ILE A 117 -26.80 -14.41 -39.84
C ILE A 117 -25.93 -15.02 -38.75
N LYS A 118 -24.65 -15.27 -39.04
CA LYS A 118 -23.71 -15.88 -38.08
C LYS A 118 -23.58 -15.05 -36.80
N TYR A 119 -23.54 -13.72 -36.93
CA TYR A 119 -23.32 -12.79 -35.81
C TYR A 119 -24.60 -12.10 -35.32
N GLU A 120 -25.79 -12.67 -35.59
CA GLU A 120 -27.07 -12.04 -35.24
C GLU A 120 -27.17 -11.76 -33.72
N SER A 121 -26.72 -12.68 -32.88
CA SER A 121 -26.70 -12.52 -31.42
C SER A 121 -25.83 -11.35 -30.95
N GLU A 122 -24.63 -11.23 -31.51
CA GLU A 122 -23.67 -10.18 -31.20
C GLU A 122 -24.18 -8.83 -31.72
N ILE A 123 -24.75 -8.81 -32.93
CA ILE A 123 -25.39 -7.61 -33.47
C ILE A 123 -26.51 -7.15 -32.54
N ALA A 124 -27.39 -8.05 -32.09
CA ALA A 124 -28.47 -7.71 -31.18
C ALA A 124 -27.91 -7.12 -29.88
N SER A 125 -26.94 -7.80 -29.25
CA SER A 125 -26.29 -7.35 -28.02
C SER A 125 -25.61 -5.98 -28.14
N VAL A 126 -24.82 -5.75 -29.21
CA VAL A 126 -24.15 -4.46 -29.45
C VAL A 126 -25.14 -3.34 -29.81
N SER A 127 -26.32 -3.70 -30.33
CA SER A 127 -27.41 -2.77 -30.62
C SER A 127 -28.20 -2.35 -29.37
N GLU A 128 -28.07 -3.07 -28.25
CA GLU A 128 -28.81 -2.77 -27.02
C GLU A 128 -28.41 -1.43 -26.42
N ILE A 129 -29.41 -0.73 -25.89
CA ILE A 129 -29.25 0.56 -25.20
C ILE A 129 -29.23 0.31 -23.69
N ASP A 130 -28.21 0.80 -23.01
CA ASP A 130 -28.12 0.73 -21.55
C ASP A 130 -29.07 1.75 -20.91
N LYS A 131 -30.28 1.29 -20.53
CA LYS A 131 -31.36 2.15 -20.02
C LYS A 131 -31.03 2.81 -18.68
N ASP A 132 -30.26 2.13 -17.84
CA ASP A 132 -29.98 2.56 -16.46
C ASP A 132 -29.08 3.80 -16.36
N VAL A 133 -28.46 4.22 -17.46
CA VAL A 133 -27.46 5.29 -17.47
C VAL A 133 -27.68 6.33 -18.57
N ILE A 134 -28.88 6.36 -19.15
CA ILE A 134 -29.28 7.30 -20.20
C ILE A 134 -29.06 8.76 -19.78
N ASP A 135 -29.35 9.11 -18.53
CA ASP A 135 -29.23 10.50 -18.05
C ASP A 135 -27.78 10.99 -18.05
N LEU A 136 -26.80 10.09 -17.90
CA LEU A 136 -25.38 10.45 -17.85
C LEU A 136 -24.64 10.30 -19.17
N PHE A 137 -25.06 9.36 -20.01
CA PHE A 137 -24.32 8.93 -21.21
C PHE A 137 -25.17 8.94 -22.49
N GLY A 138 -26.47 9.20 -22.38
CA GLY A 138 -27.43 9.17 -23.46
C GLY A 138 -27.85 7.77 -23.89
N GLN A 139 -28.82 7.72 -24.81
CA GLN A 139 -29.30 6.47 -25.41
C GLN A 139 -28.21 5.85 -26.29
N CYS A 140 -27.49 4.87 -25.75
CA CYS A 140 -26.45 4.14 -26.47
C CYS A 140 -26.04 2.82 -25.80
N ASN A 141 -25.26 1.99 -26.52
CA ASN A 141 -24.49 0.92 -25.92
C ASN A 141 -23.20 1.49 -25.29
N THR A 142 -23.18 1.61 -23.98
CA THR A 142 -22.13 2.27 -23.23
C THR A 142 -20.82 1.50 -23.24
N TRP A 143 -20.83 0.17 -23.32
CA TRP A 143 -19.62 -0.64 -23.41
C TRP A 143 -18.91 -0.49 -24.75
N TRP A 144 -19.66 -0.46 -25.84
CA TRP A 144 -19.09 -0.22 -27.18
C TRP A 144 -18.38 1.12 -27.25
N ILE A 145 -19.02 2.16 -26.71
CA ILE A 145 -18.49 3.54 -26.69
C ILE A 145 -17.31 3.64 -25.74
N PHE A 146 -17.44 3.10 -24.52
CA PHE A 146 -16.38 3.12 -23.53
C PHE A 146 -15.10 2.44 -24.05
N GLY A 147 -15.23 1.31 -24.77
CA GLY A 147 -14.08 0.63 -25.39
C GLY A 147 -13.31 1.49 -26.38
N GLU A 148 -13.93 2.48 -27.01
CA GLU A 148 -13.23 3.45 -27.87
C GLU A 148 -12.74 4.67 -27.08
N ALA A 149 -13.58 5.22 -26.20
CA ALA A 149 -13.21 6.38 -25.39
C ALA A 149 -12.01 6.07 -24.48
N ALA A 150 -11.93 4.86 -23.91
CA ALA A 150 -10.82 4.45 -23.04
C ALA A 150 -9.46 4.42 -23.77
N LYS A 151 -9.44 4.14 -25.08
CA LYS A 151 -8.21 4.16 -25.88
C LYS A 151 -7.63 5.57 -26.00
N HIS A 152 -8.48 6.60 -25.97
CA HIS A 152 -8.07 8.01 -26.01
C HIS A 152 -7.43 8.46 -24.68
N PHE A 153 -7.96 7.99 -23.55
CA PHE A 153 -7.50 8.37 -22.21
C PHE A 153 -6.59 7.32 -21.57
N ASN A 154 -5.72 6.64 -22.34
CA ASN A 154 -4.95 5.46 -21.92
C ASN A 154 -3.93 5.73 -20.79
N ASP A 155 -4.43 6.09 -19.61
CA ASP A 155 -3.68 6.40 -18.40
C ASP A 155 -3.12 5.10 -17.81
N SER A 156 -1.85 5.13 -17.42
CA SER A 156 -1.24 3.99 -16.73
C SER A 156 -1.81 3.84 -15.33
N ILE A 157 -2.32 2.65 -15.02
CA ILE A 157 -2.84 2.30 -13.70
C ILE A 157 -1.77 1.47 -12.99
N PHE A 158 -1.33 1.90 -11.82
CA PHE A 158 -0.48 1.09 -10.96
C PHE A 158 -1.28 -0.08 -10.39
N MET A 159 -0.88 -1.31 -10.69
CA MET A 159 -1.53 -2.52 -10.17
C MET A 159 -0.56 -3.27 -9.27
N ALA A 160 -1.01 -3.66 -8.08
CA ALA A 160 -0.25 -4.50 -7.16
C ALA A 160 -1.19 -5.45 -6.40
N GLU A 161 -0.63 -6.54 -5.90
CA GLU A 161 -1.31 -7.49 -5.04
C GLU A 161 -0.43 -7.75 -3.82
N ALA A 162 -1.02 -7.60 -2.63
CA ALA A 162 -0.36 -7.94 -1.37
C ALA A 162 -0.74 -9.36 -0.98
N GLU A 163 0.24 -10.15 -0.54
CA GLU A 163 -0.01 -11.48 0.05
C GLU A 163 -0.17 -11.36 1.57
N ASN A 164 0.56 -10.43 2.18
CA ASN A 164 0.59 -10.22 3.62
C ASN A 164 0.41 -8.75 3.99
N VAL A 165 -0.41 -8.49 5.01
CA VAL A 165 -0.79 -7.13 5.46
C VAL A 165 -0.28 -6.80 6.86
N GLY A 166 0.76 -7.50 7.34
CA GLY A 166 1.39 -7.26 8.63
C GLY A 166 0.78 -8.03 9.80
N TYR A 167 -0.38 -8.65 9.63
CA TYR A 167 -1.00 -9.45 10.68
C TYR A 167 -1.91 -10.55 10.12
N LYS A 168 -2.18 -11.53 10.98
CA LYS A 168 -3.25 -12.51 10.83
C LYS A 168 -4.04 -12.58 12.12
N ARG A 169 -5.35 -12.38 12.09
CA ARG A 169 -6.18 -12.56 13.30
C ARG A 169 -6.33 -14.04 13.63
N THR A 170 -6.22 -14.35 14.92
CA THR A 170 -6.46 -15.67 15.49
C THR A 170 -7.48 -15.57 16.62
N LYS A 171 -7.99 -16.70 17.13
CA LYS A 171 -8.85 -16.72 18.32
C LYS A 171 -8.22 -16.05 19.55
N ARG A 172 -6.89 -15.96 19.60
CA ARG A 172 -6.12 -15.38 20.71
C ARG A 172 -5.68 -13.93 20.46
N GLY A 173 -6.15 -13.30 19.37
CA GLY A 173 -5.78 -11.94 18.97
C GLY A 173 -4.98 -11.88 17.66
N PRO A 174 -4.54 -10.67 17.24
CA PRO A 174 -3.72 -10.49 16.05
C PRO A 174 -2.32 -11.09 16.27
N LYS A 175 -1.92 -11.97 15.34
CA LYS A 175 -0.56 -12.49 15.23
C LYS A 175 0.21 -11.64 14.21
N PRO A 176 1.38 -11.08 14.55
CA PRO A 176 2.23 -10.41 13.58
C PRO A 176 2.61 -11.33 12.42
N MET A 177 2.58 -10.79 11.21
CA MET A 177 2.95 -11.46 9.96
C MET A 177 3.82 -10.50 9.13
N PRO A 178 4.50 -10.97 8.07
CA PRO A 178 5.12 -10.08 7.10
C PRO A 178 4.12 -9.03 6.57
N ASN A 179 4.63 -7.90 6.11
CA ASN A 179 3.83 -6.84 5.52
C ASN A 179 4.41 -6.48 4.15
N ASP A 180 3.61 -6.62 3.10
CA ASP A 180 4.01 -6.29 1.73
C ASP A 180 3.66 -4.83 1.39
N LEU A 181 2.75 -4.21 2.14
CA LEU A 181 2.26 -2.86 1.90
C LEU A 181 3.33 -1.82 2.23
N PHE A 182 3.94 -1.92 3.41
CA PHE A 182 4.93 -0.97 3.92
C PHE A 182 5.79 -1.58 5.02
N ASP A 183 6.93 -0.94 5.31
CA ASP A 183 7.74 -1.20 6.50
C ASP A 183 7.54 -0.10 7.54
N ILE A 184 7.91 -0.39 8.78
CA ILE A 184 7.97 0.60 9.86
C ILE A 184 9.39 1.16 9.91
N GLU A 185 9.50 2.44 10.24
CA GLU A 185 10.77 3.16 10.27
C GLU A 185 11.75 2.57 11.30
N ALA A 186 11.27 2.17 12.49
CA ALA A 186 12.06 1.70 13.64
C ALA A 186 13.10 2.71 14.14
N ALA A 187 14.11 3.04 13.33
CA ALA A 187 15.08 4.10 13.57
C ALA A 187 14.53 5.47 13.08
N PRO A 188 14.09 6.35 13.99
CA PRO A 188 13.37 7.58 13.64
C PRO A 188 14.15 8.48 12.69
N LEU A 189 13.46 9.22 11.83
CA LEU A 189 14.09 10.24 11.00
C LEU A 189 14.66 11.37 11.85
N PHE A 190 13.95 11.70 12.94
CA PHE A 190 14.33 12.72 13.90
C PHE A 190 14.39 12.13 15.30
N LEU A 191 15.55 12.25 15.93
CA LEU A 191 15.81 11.77 17.28
C LEU A 191 16.43 12.91 18.07
N ASP A 192 15.84 13.30 19.20
CA ASP A 192 16.49 14.23 20.14
C ASP A 192 17.70 13.55 20.79
N THR A 193 18.87 13.74 20.19
CA THR A 193 20.08 13.03 20.60
C THR A 193 20.57 13.49 21.97
N ASP A 194 20.32 14.75 22.33
CA ASP A 194 20.75 15.32 23.61
C ASP A 194 19.91 14.72 24.74
N SER A 195 18.59 14.63 24.56
CA SER A 195 17.69 13.99 25.53
C SER A 195 18.04 12.51 25.72
N VAL A 196 18.34 11.78 24.64
CA VAL A 196 18.78 10.39 24.70
C VAL A 196 20.07 10.25 25.52
N LEU A 197 21.08 11.08 25.24
CA LEU A 197 22.37 11.02 25.96
C LEU A 197 22.23 11.46 27.42
N GLN A 198 21.34 12.42 27.69
CA GLN A 198 21.05 12.88 29.04
C GLN A 198 20.38 11.79 29.87
N TYR A 199 19.47 11.00 29.28
CA TYR A 199 18.83 9.85 29.95
C TYR A 199 19.87 8.88 30.52
N PHE A 200 20.84 8.45 29.72
CA PHE A 200 21.91 7.56 30.20
C PHE A 200 22.84 8.24 31.21
N THR A 201 23.07 9.55 31.05
CA THR A 201 23.84 10.33 32.02
C THR A 201 23.18 10.36 33.40
N ASN A 202 21.85 10.50 33.44
CA ASN A 202 21.08 10.48 34.68
C ASN A 202 21.12 9.10 35.33
N ILE A 203 20.92 8.01 34.57
CA ILE A 203 21.02 6.64 35.09
C ILE A 203 22.39 6.39 35.76
N ILE A 204 23.48 6.76 35.08
CA ILE A 204 24.83 6.59 35.62
C ILE A 204 25.00 7.40 36.90
N LYS A 205 24.50 8.65 36.94
CA LYS A 205 24.56 9.50 38.14
C LYS A 205 23.83 8.86 39.32
N ASP A 206 22.62 8.35 39.10
CA ASP A 206 21.80 7.75 40.16
C ASP A 206 22.41 6.43 40.65
N LEU A 207 22.87 5.56 39.74
CA LEU A 207 23.55 4.32 40.09
C LEU A 207 24.87 4.58 40.84
N LYS A 208 25.64 5.60 40.45
CA LYS A 208 26.87 5.98 41.16
C LYS A 208 26.58 6.38 42.61
N ALA A 209 25.51 7.14 42.83
CA ALA A 209 25.09 7.52 44.17
C ALA A 209 24.67 6.30 45.00
N LEU A 210 23.90 5.38 44.43
CA LEU A 210 23.49 4.14 45.09
C LEU A 210 24.67 3.21 45.42
N VAL A 211 25.63 3.06 44.51
CA VAL A 211 26.86 2.28 44.76
C VAL A 211 27.64 2.91 45.91
N SER A 212 27.88 4.22 45.89
CA SER A 212 28.61 4.92 46.94
C SER A 212 27.93 4.77 48.32
N GLU A 213 26.60 4.87 48.37
CA GLU A 213 25.86 4.69 49.62
C GLU A 213 25.90 3.24 50.12
N SER A 214 25.73 2.27 49.23
CA SER A 214 25.81 0.85 49.56
C SER A 214 27.22 0.45 50.04
N GLU A 215 28.28 1.03 49.47
CA GLU A 215 29.67 0.83 49.94
C GLU A 215 29.88 1.34 51.38
N LYS A 216 29.29 2.48 51.73
CA LYS A 216 29.31 2.97 53.13
C LYS A 216 28.58 2.02 54.07
N VAL A 217 27.40 1.54 53.67
CA VAL A 217 26.62 0.60 54.50
C VAL A 217 27.38 -0.71 54.74
N VAL A 218 27.94 -1.31 53.67
CA VAL A 218 28.74 -2.55 53.78
C VAL A 218 29.98 -2.33 54.65
N SER A 219 30.72 -1.23 54.45
CA SER A 219 31.94 -0.95 55.23
C SER A 219 31.65 -0.70 56.73
N LEU A 220 30.55 -0.02 57.05
CA LEU A 220 30.10 0.17 58.44
C LEU A 220 29.70 -1.15 59.10
N ARG A 221 29.01 -2.04 58.38
CA ARG A 221 28.63 -3.36 58.91
C ARG A 221 29.85 -4.28 59.10
N LYS A 222 30.82 -4.26 58.18
CA LYS A 222 32.09 -4.99 58.35
C LYS A 222 32.82 -4.59 59.63
N LYS A 223 32.93 -3.27 59.89
CA LYS A 223 33.52 -2.76 61.13
C LYS A 223 32.76 -3.25 62.37
N LYS A 224 31.43 -3.15 62.38
CA LYS A 224 30.59 -3.64 63.49
C LYS A 224 30.70 -5.15 63.73
N ASN A 225 30.86 -5.96 62.69
CA ASN A 225 31.02 -7.42 62.84
C ASN A 225 32.43 -7.76 63.36
N ALA A 226 33.48 -7.05 62.91
CA ALA A 226 34.83 -7.21 63.44
C ALA A 226 34.93 -6.83 64.93
N ASP A 227 34.30 -5.72 65.34
CA ASP A 227 34.25 -5.27 66.75
C ASP A 227 33.50 -6.26 67.68
N LYS A 228 32.66 -7.14 67.12
CA LYS A 228 31.92 -8.19 67.85
C LYS A 228 32.66 -9.52 67.92
N GLU A 229 33.53 -9.84 66.96
CA GLU A 229 34.38 -11.03 67.01
C GLU A 229 35.34 -11.01 68.22
N ASP A 230 35.79 -9.82 68.64
CA ASP A 230 36.61 -9.62 69.85
C ASP A 230 35.82 -9.80 71.17
N LYS A 231 34.48 -9.88 71.13
CA LYS A 231 33.60 -10.01 72.31
C LYS A 231 32.66 -11.21 72.17
N TRP A 232 33.19 -12.44 72.29
CA TRP A 232 32.50 -13.75 72.49
C TRP A 232 30.95 -13.78 72.33
N ASN A 233 30.41 -13.32 71.20
CA ASN A 233 28.97 -13.30 70.91
C ASN A 233 28.76 -13.22 69.39
N LYS A 234 29.07 -14.33 68.70
CA LYS A 234 28.87 -14.46 67.26
C LYS A 234 27.45 -14.96 66.98
N ASN A 235 26.58 -14.12 66.43
CA ASN A 235 25.24 -14.51 65.98
C ASN A 235 25.29 -14.76 64.47
N GLY A 236 25.00 -16.00 64.01
CA GLY A 236 25.02 -16.37 62.58
C GLY A 236 23.98 -15.67 61.69
N ASN A 237 23.24 -14.71 62.22
CA ASN A 237 22.31 -13.84 61.48
C ASN A 237 23.02 -12.60 60.92
N ASP A 238 24.02 -12.06 61.63
CA ASP A 238 24.76 -10.86 61.24
C ASP A 238 25.63 -11.10 59.99
N ASP A 239 26.19 -12.31 59.86
CA ASP A 239 26.98 -12.73 58.70
C ASP A 239 26.09 -12.91 57.45
N LYS A 240 24.87 -13.45 57.61
CA LYS A 240 23.89 -13.59 56.52
C LYS A 240 23.38 -12.24 56.01
N GLU A 241 23.18 -11.28 56.91
CA GLU A 241 22.78 -9.93 56.52
C GLU A 241 23.91 -9.17 55.81
N LEU A 242 25.17 -9.35 56.23
CA LEU A 242 26.32 -8.79 55.53
C LEU A 242 26.44 -9.38 54.12
N GLU A 243 26.34 -10.71 53.99
CA GLU A 243 26.35 -11.40 52.69
C GLU A 243 25.26 -10.87 51.75
N LYS A 244 24.07 -10.56 52.29
CA LYS A 244 22.95 -10.00 51.52
C LYS A 244 23.25 -8.59 50.99
N GLU A 245 23.83 -7.70 51.80
CA GLU A 245 24.20 -6.35 51.34
C GLU A 245 25.38 -6.39 50.37
N GLU A 246 26.33 -7.31 50.54
CA GLU A 246 27.44 -7.50 49.59
C GLU A 246 26.94 -7.97 48.23
N LYS A 247 26.01 -8.95 48.19
CA LYS A 247 25.36 -9.38 46.94
C LYS A 247 24.61 -8.22 46.27
N LYS A 248 23.92 -7.39 47.05
CA LYS A 248 23.23 -6.20 46.55
C LYS A 248 24.23 -5.19 45.99
N LEU A 249 25.32 -4.90 46.70
CA LEU A 249 26.37 -4.00 46.23
C LEU A 249 26.99 -4.50 44.92
N GLU A 250 27.28 -5.80 44.83
CA GLU A 250 27.83 -6.40 43.61
C GLU A 250 26.86 -6.23 42.43
N SER A 251 25.57 -6.50 42.64
CA SER A 251 24.55 -6.28 41.60
C SER A 251 24.46 -4.82 41.14
N LEU A 252 24.62 -3.86 42.05
CA LEU A 252 24.63 -2.43 41.73
C LEU A 252 25.89 -2.03 40.95
N LYS A 253 27.06 -2.59 41.29
CA LYS A 253 28.31 -2.34 40.55
C LYS A 253 28.23 -2.89 39.13
N VAL A 254 27.68 -4.09 38.95
CA VAL A 254 27.42 -4.68 37.64
C VAL A 254 26.46 -3.80 36.82
N ALA A 255 25.35 -3.35 37.42
CA ALA A 255 24.39 -2.47 36.75
C ALA A 255 25.00 -1.11 36.37
N PHE A 256 25.81 -0.52 37.26
CA PHE A 256 26.54 0.72 36.99
C PHE A 256 27.50 0.57 35.83
N LYS A 257 28.31 -0.49 35.82
CA LYS A 257 29.25 -0.78 34.74
C LYS A 257 28.54 -0.99 33.40
N GLN A 258 27.43 -1.73 33.40
CA GLN A 258 26.60 -1.93 32.21
C GLN A 258 26.08 -0.57 31.68
N ALA A 259 25.59 0.32 32.56
CA ALA A 259 25.09 1.62 32.16
C ALA A 259 26.17 2.53 31.52
N GLU A 260 27.43 2.44 31.98
CA GLU A 260 28.56 3.13 31.35
C GLU A 260 28.87 2.60 29.94
N ASP A 261 28.89 1.28 29.80
CA ASP A 261 29.15 0.62 28.52
C ASP A 261 28.02 0.93 27.52
N ASP A 262 26.79 0.94 28.01
CA ASP A 262 25.56 1.32 27.30
C ASP A 262 25.60 2.77 26.81
N LYS A 263 25.94 3.72 27.69
CA LYS A 263 26.11 5.14 27.29
C LYS A 263 27.19 5.28 26.21
N THR A 264 28.30 4.54 26.34
CA THR A 264 29.40 4.58 25.37
C THR A 264 28.93 4.07 24.00
N LYS A 265 28.22 2.94 23.97
CA LYS A 265 27.63 2.37 22.74
C LYS A 265 26.59 3.30 22.11
N VAL A 266 25.73 3.92 22.92
CA VAL A 266 24.71 4.86 22.44
C VAL A 266 25.37 6.11 21.86
N THR A 267 26.38 6.67 22.52
CA THR A 267 27.13 7.83 22.02
C THR A 267 27.78 7.54 20.67
N ALA A 268 28.42 6.36 20.54
CA ALA A 268 29.00 5.93 19.28
C ALA A 268 27.94 5.73 18.19
N THR A 269 26.79 5.12 18.52
CA THR A 269 25.65 4.91 17.62
C THR A 269 25.08 6.23 17.12
N VAL A 270 24.76 7.14 18.03
CA VAL A 270 24.23 8.48 17.70
C VAL A 270 25.18 9.19 16.75
N LYS A 271 26.48 9.23 17.07
CA LYS A 271 27.51 9.84 16.21
C LYS A 271 27.63 9.13 14.85
N LYS A 272 27.45 7.81 14.79
CA LYS A 272 27.50 7.02 13.55
C LYS A 272 26.33 7.33 12.63
N TYR A 273 25.11 7.39 13.15
CA TYR A 273 23.87 7.40 12.36
C TYR A 273 23.17 8.75 12.23
N TYR A 274 23.33 9.67 13.19
CA TYR A 274 22.61 10.95 13.23
C TYR A 274 23.55 12.16 13.07
N ASN A 275 23.01 13.27 12.58
CA ASN A 275 23.62 14.59 12.57
C ASN A 275 22.59 15.61 13.08
N GLU A 276 22.89 16.33 14.17
CA GLU A 276 22.03 17.38 14.75
C GLU A 276 20.55 16.94 14.83
N ASN A 277 20.30 15.79 15.43
CA ASN A 277 18.98 15.15 15.57
C ASN A 277 18.36 14.51 14.32
N LYS A 278 18.97 14.61 13.14
CA LYS A 278 18.43 13.99 11.91
C LYS A 278 19.23 12.77 11.47
N LEU A 279 18.55 11.71 11.05
CA LEU A 279 19.21 10.53 10.50
C LEU A 279 19.98 10.91 9.22
N LYS A 280 21.23 10.47 9.11
CA LYS A 280 22.06 10.75 7.94
C LYS A 280 21.46 10.12 6.69
N GLU A 281 21.50 10.85 5.57
CA GLU A 281 20.84 10.47 4.31
C GLU A 281 21.21 9.06 3.83
N LYS A 282 22.46 8.62 4.03
CA LYS A 282 22.92 7.27 3.65
C LYS A 282 22.18 6.13 4.36
N PHE A 283 21.49 6.42 5.46
CA PHE A 283 20.73 5.45 6.25
C PHE A 283 19.21 5.62 6.11
N ARG A 284 18.76 6.59 5.30
CA ARG A 284 17.35 6.94 5.15
C ARG A 284 16.45 5.78 4.71
N GLU A 285 17.00 4.82 3.97
CA GLU A 285 16.23 3.69 3.44
C GLU A 285 16.03 2.57 4.48
N ARG A 286 16.67 2.66 5.66
CA ARG A 286 16.63 1.68 6.77
C ARG A 286 16.91 0.24 6.33
N THR A 287 17.75 0.08 5.31
CA THR A 287 18.24 -1.22 4.86
C THR A 287 19.41 -1.73 5.71
N ASN A 288 20.00 -0.87 6.55
CA ASN A 288 21.06 -1.26 7.48
C ASN A 288 20.47 -1.99 8.70
N LYS A 289 20.67 -3.30 8.77
CA LYS A 289 20.12 -4.14 9.84
C LYS A 289 20.60 -3.74 11.24
N GLU A 290 21.87 -3.37 11.41
CA GLU A 290 22.42 -2.92 12.70
C GLU A 290 21.67 -1.69 13.24
N LEU A 291 21.35 -0.72 12.37
CA LEU A 291 20.54 0.44 12.71
C LEU A 291 19.10 0.07 13.04
N VAL A 292 18.49 -0.88 12.34
CA VAL A 292 17.10 -1.28 12.64
C VAL A 292 17.05 -2.05 13.96
N ASP A 293 17.99 -2.97 14.18
CA ASP A 293 18.01 -3.85 15.36
C ASP A 293 18.24 -3.05 16.66
N ILE A 294 19.09 -2.00 16.63
CA ILE A 294 19.36 -1.21 17.84
C ILE A 294 18.12 -0.46 18.37
N PHE A 295 17.19 -0.10 17.49
CA PHE A 295 15.89 0.50 17.85
C PHE A 295 14.76 -0.53 17.95
N SER A 296 14.85 -1.71 17.34
CA SER A 296 13.74 -2.68 17.37
C SER A 296 13.82 -3.62 18.58
N THR A 297 15.03 -4.01 18.97
CA THR A 297 15.28 -4.96 20.06
C THR A 297 16.43 -4.54 20.97
N GLY A 298 17.22 -3.55 20.55
CA GLY A 298 18.40 -3.09 21.27
C GLY A 298 18.14 -1.99 22.29
N ILE A 299 19.24 -1.35 22.69
CA ILE A 299 19.30 -0.35 23.75
C ILE A 299 18.47 0.92 23.48
N LEU A 300 18.20 1.24 22.20
CA LEU A 300 17.41 2.41 21.83
C LEU A 300 15.93 2.09 21.59
N ASN A 301 15.46 0.91 21.98
CA ASN A 301 14.08 0.45 21.73
C ASN A 301 13.00 1.38 22.29
N GLN A 302 13.26 2.08 23.40
CA GLN A 302 12.31 3.05 23.94
C GLN A 302 12.17 4.34 23.11
N TRP A 303 13.07 4.58 22.15
CA TRP A 303 13.01 5.71 21.21
C TRP A 303 12.73 5.25 19.77
N LYS A 304 12.16 4.05 19.59
CA LYS A 304 11.79 3.57 18.26
C LYS A 304 10.67 4.41 17.65
N SER A 305 10.69 4.50 16.33
CA SER A 305 9.60 5.04 15.53
C SER A 305 8.67 3.91 15.09
N ASP A 306 7.37 4.11 15.30
CA ASP A 306 6.32 3.25 14.76
C ASP A 306 5.70 3.85 13.48
N ASP A 307 6.28 4.93 12.95
CA ASP A 307 5.83 5.56 11.71
C ASP A 307 6.09 4.66 10.49
N VAL A 308 5.28 4.87 9.45
CA VAL A 308 5.47 4.21 8.16
C VAL A 308 6.78 4.69 7.53
N LEU A 309 7.64 3.75 7.18
CA LEU A 309 8.89 4.04 6.49
C LEU A 309 8.61 4.50 5.06
N LEU A 310 9.04 5.73 4.76
CA LEU A 310 8.92 6.32 3.44
C LEU A 310 10.29 6.33 2.76
N ARG A 311 10.49 5.35 1.88
CA ARG A 311 11.69 5.23 1.05
C ARG A 311 11.65 6.18 -0.13
N ASN A 312 12.83 6.68 -0.48
CA ASN A 312 12.98 7.61 -1.60
C ASN A 312 13.66 6.97 -2.80
N LYS A 313 14.51 5.96 -2.57
CA LYS A 313 15.30 5.31 -3.61
C LYS A 313 14.91 3.86 -3.78
N GLU A 314 14.98 3.07 -2.72
CA GLU A 314 14.72 1.64 -2.80
C GLU A 314 13.23 1.36 -3.02
N LYS A 315 12.92 0.37 -3.84
CA LYS A 315 11.56 -0.11 -4.11
C LYS A 315 11.41 -1.51 -3.54
N ILE A 316 11.08 -1.60 -2.25
CA ILE A 316 11.03 -2.88 -1.53
C ILE A 316 9.57 -3.28 -1.30
N LYS A 317 8.75 -2.33 -0.85
CA LYS A 317 7.32 -2.54 -0.54
C LYS A 317 6.42 -1.91 -1.58
N ILE A 318 5.15 -2.32 -1.59
CA ILE A 318 4.14 -1.79 -2.53
C ILE A 318 4.05 -0.27 -2.43
N LEU A 319 4.09 0.29 -1.21
CA LEU A 319 4.08 1.74 -1.01
C LEU A 319 5.27 2.44 -1.68
N ASP A 320 6.45 1.82 -1.68
CA ASP A 320 7.66 2.38 -2.31
C ASP A 320 7.48 2.45 -3.84
N HIS A 321 7.04 1.34 -4.45
CA HIS A 321 6.72 1.28 -5.87
C HIS A 321 5.62 2.28 -6.25
N PHE A 322 4.57 2.34 -5.45
CA PHE A 322 3.44 3.24 -5.64
C PHE A 322 3.88 4.71 -5.64
N ARG A 323 4.59 5.16 -4.60
CA ARG A 323 5.05 6.56 -4.46
C ARG A 323 5.97 6.99 -5.60
N GLN A 324 6.78 6.08 -6.12
CA GLN A 324 7.72 6.40 -7.19
C GLN A 324 7.05 6.39 -8.58
N THR A 325 6.04 5.54 -8.78
CA THR A 325 5.37 5.34 -10.08
C THR A 325 4.16 6.26 -10.26
N VAL A 326 3.31 6.37 -9.23
CA VAL A 326 2.07 7.14 -9.31
C VAL A 326 2.37 8.63 -9.17
N LYS A 327 1.98 9.40 -10.19
CA LYS A 327 2.06 10.86 -10.17
C LYS A 327 0.68 11.46 -9.91
N TRP A 328 0.65 12.32 -8.89
CA TRP A 328 -0.49 13.14 -8.52
C TRP A 328 -0.28 14.53 -9.10
N GLU A 329 -1.33 15.08 -9.71
CA GLU A 329 -1.37 16.47 -10.19
C GLU A 329 -1.84 17.46 -9.12
#